data_AF-A0A0Q5ZDX4-F1
#
_entry.id   AF-A0A0Q5ZDX4-F1
#
_cell.length_a   1.000
_cell.length_b   1.000
_cell.length_c   1.000
_cell.angle_alpha   90.00
_cell.angle_beta   90.00
_cell.angle_gamma   90.00
#
_symmetry.space_group_name_H-M   'P 1'
#
loop_
_entity.id
_entity.type
_entity.pdbx_description
1 polymer ?
#
loop_
_entity_poly.entity_id
_entity_poly.type
_entity_poly.pdbx_seq_one_letter_code
_entity_poly.pdbx_strand_id
1 'polypeptide(L)'
;MSTISRTSHKGGALPLVLGLALSAWALPSWSQQMYRCGGTYQDRPCEDQVIQKRYASGRFDVDQVNQGTDKDCARSAADLMPYWTRLHGGESMEAILADHERKRVGVAEKSRLRDQLITLKNVQGPPLQARGRLEGLCMAEKQKKGVPTERELEQTRVAAQSRVHVPAQTPDYHRERRERFLYEQSLERQRRAADRAAAVAAARRAEAAAR
;
A
#
# COMPACT_ATOMS: atom_id res chain seq x y z
N MET A 1 -42.87 -1.76 48.60
CA MET A 1 -41.99 -1.41 49.74
C MET A 1 -40.82 -0.64 49.18
N SER A 2 -40.79 0.65 49.46
CA SER A 2 -39.88 1.64 48.87
C SER A 2 -38.87 2.06 49.92
N THR A 3 -37.59 2.07 49.60
CA THR A 3 -36.56 2.72 50.41
C THR A 3 -35.65 3.53 49.51
N ILE A 4 -35.86 4.84 49.58
CA ILE A 4 -35.10 5.91 48.96
C ILE A 4 -34.07 6.37 49.99
N SER A 5 -32.78 6.22 49.71
CA SER A 5 -31.70 6.81 50.51
C SER A 5 -31.16 8.06 49.81
N ARG A 6 -31.45 9.23 50.40
CA ARG A 6 -30.79 10.52 50.09
C ARG A 6 -29.58 10.66 51.01
N THR A 7 -28.41 10.90 50.44
CA THR A 7 -27.28 11.48 51.18
C THR A 7 -26.97 12.87 50.65
N SER A 8 -26.98 13.80 51.60
CA SER A 8 -26.71 15.22 51.47
C SER A 8 -25.22 15.46 51.69
N HIS A 9 -24.54 16.13 50.76
CA HIS A 9 -23.21 16.68 51.01
C HIS A 9 -23.26 18.20 50.88
N LYS A 10 -23.04 18.84 52.03
CA LYS A 10 -22.88 20.28 52.21
C LYS A 10 -21.46 20.70 51.79
N GLY A 11 -21.37 21.96 51.39
CA GLY A 11 -20.21 22.57 50.74
C GLY A 11 -18.91 22.59 51.54
N GLY A 12 -17.84 22.80 50.78
CA GLY A 12 -16.50 23.14 51.26
C GLY A 12 -15.72 23.70 50.07
N ALA A 13 -15.77 25.02 49.91
CA ALA A 13 -14.91 25.74 48.98
C ALA A 13 -13.57 26.02 49.67
N LEU A 14 -12.45 25.65 49.04
CA LEU A 14 -11.17 26.32 49.22
C LEU A 14 -10.27 26.06 47.99
N PRO A 15 -9.51 27.07 47.54
CA PRO A 15 -8.87 27.10 46.23
C PRO A 15 -7.37 26.74 46.31
N LEU A 16 -6.75 26.64 45.13
CA LEU A 16 -5.31 26.85 44.90
C LEU A 16 -4.34 25.71 45.29
N VAL A 17 -4.20 24.73 44.38
CA VAL A 17 -2.85 24.24 44.00
C VAL A 17 -2.79 24.19 42.47
N LEU A 18 -2.31 25.31 41.95
CA LEU A 18 -1.98 25.58 40.56
C LEU A 18 -0.63 24.91 40.27
N GLY A 19 -0.61 23.73 39.65
CA GLY A 19 0.68 23.10 39.33
C GLY A 19 0.65 21.62 38.95
N LEU A 20 -0.15 21.21 37.96
CA LEU A 20 -0.04 19.88 37.30
C LEU A 20 -0.93 19.76 36.05
N ALA A 21 -1.06 20.84 35.25
CA ALA A 21 -2.09 20.95 34.21
C ALA A 21 -1.59 20.99 32.76
N LEU A 22 -0.46 20.36 32.41
CA LEU A 22 0.05 20.39 31.02
C LEU A 22 0.50 19.05 30.40
N SER A 23 0.39 17.91 31.08
CA SER A 23 0.75 16.60 30.52
C SER A 23 -0.45 15.70 30.21
N ALA A 24 -1.66 16.25 30.23
CA ALA A 24 -2.87 15.49 30.01
C ALA A 24 -3.26 15.52 28.51
N TRP A 25 -3.37 14.33 27.92
CA TRP A 25 -4.13 14.03 26.70
C TRP A 25 -3.48 14.32 25.33
N ALA A 26 -2.21 13.96 25.14
CA ALA A 26 -1.84 13.36 23.84
C ALA A 26 -2.34 11.91 23.82
N LEU A 27 -3.66 11.72 23.94
CA LEU A 27 -4.23 10.42 23.59
C LEU A 27 -3.89 10.22 22.11
N PRO A 28 -3.21 9.12 21.73
CA PRO A 28 -3.09 8.79 20.34
C PRO A 28 -4.50 8.86 19.76
N SER A 29 -4.71 9.72 18.77
CA SER A 29 -5.96 9.75 18.03
C SER A 29 -6.02 8.43 17.28
N TRP A 30 -6.54 7.40 17.94
CA TRP A 30 -6.87 6.13 17.32
C TRP A 30 -7.88 6.55 16.27
N SER A 31 -7.45 6.55 15.00
CA SER A 31 -8.33 6.89 13.91
C SER A 31 -9.53 5.97 14.06
N GLN A 32 -10.68 6.55 14.38
CA GLN A 32 -11.89 5.81 14.67
C GLN A 32 -12.17 4.97 13.42
N GLN A 33 -12.02 3.66 13.55
CA GLN A 33 -12.23 2.74 12.44
C GLN A 33 -13.73 2.62 12.26
N MET A 34 -14.27 3.40 11.32
CA MET A 34 -15.68 3.38 11.01
C MET A 34 -15.96 2.27 10.00
N TYR A 35 -16.82 1.34 10.36
CA TYR A 35 -17.31 0.24 9.52
C TYR A 35 -18.71 0.58 8.99
N ARG A 36 -19.01 0.16 7.75
CA ARG A 36 -20.34 0.29 7.15
C ARG A 36 -20.99 -1.08 7.05
N CYS A 37 -22.06 -1.28 7.83
CA CYS A 37 -22.83 -2.51 7.91
C CYS A 37 -24.17 -2.29 7.21
N GLY A 38 -24.21 -2.54 5.90
CA GLY A 38 -25.36 -2.19 5.06
C GLY A 38 -25.60 -0.68 4.99
N GLY A 39 -26.68 -0.22 5.64
CA GLY A 39 -27.11 1.18 5.66
C GLY A 39 -26.58 2.00 6.83
N THR A 40 -26.01 1.37 7.85
CA THR A 40 -25.55 2.03 9.09
C THR A 40 -24.03 2.08 9.21
N TYR A 41 -23.54 3.00 10.03
CA TYR A 41 -22.12 3.16 10.38
C TYR A 41 -21.90 2.79 11.85
N GLN A 42 -20.82 2.09 12.15
CA GLN A 42 -20.47 1.66 13.51
C GLN A 42 -18.96 1.57 13.69
N ASP A 43 -18.49 1.74 14.93
CA ASP A 43 -17.05 1.71 15.27
C ASP A 43 -16.52 0.29 15.52
N ARG A 44 -17.34 -0.74 15.25
CA ARG A 44 -17.02 -2.15 15.43
C ARG A 44 -17.24 -2.91 14.12
N PRO A 45 -16.49 -4.00 13.87
CA PRO A 45 -16.76 -4.93 12.78
C PRO A 45 -18.23 -5.35 12.72
N CYS A 46 -18.77 -5.53 11.52
CA CYS A 46 -20.14 -6.02 11.33
C CYS A 46 -20.22 -7.49 11.78
N GLU A 47 -21.04 -7.80 12.77
CA GLU A 47 -21.14 -9.14 13.37
C GLU A 47 -21.61 -10.18 12.34
N ASP A 48 -22.62 -9.83 11.54
CA ASP A 48 -23.26 -10.76 10.60
C ASP A 48 -22.81 -10.61 9.14
N GLN A 49 -21.84 -9.74 8.84
CA GLN A 49 -21.41 -9.50 7.45
C GLN A 49 -20.05 -10.10 7.13
N VAL A 50 -20.06 -11.02 6.16
CA VAL A 50 -18.84 -11.63 5.57
C VAL A 50 -18.01 -10.59 4.82
N ILE A 51 -18.68 -9.58 4.24
CA ILE A 51 -18.06 -8.48 3.51
C ILE A 51 -18.15 -7.23 4.38
N GLN A 52 -17.04 -6.87 5.01
CA GLN A 52 -16.96 -5.66 5.81
C GLN A 52 -16.42 -4.52 4.95
N LYS A 53 -17.02 -3.33 5.06
CA LYS A 53 -16.51 -2.11 4.44
C LYS A 53 -15.95 -1.21 5.52
N ARG A 54 -14.66 -0.91 5.45
CA ARG A 54 -13.95 -0.08 6.43
C ARG A 54 -13.61 1.27 5.82
N TYR A 55 -13.81 2.34 6.58
CA TYR A 55 -13.39 3.68 6.19
C TYR A 55 -11.87 3.81 6.32
N ALA A 56 -11.19 4.05 5.20
CA ALA A 56 -9.76 4.26 5.14
C ALA A 56 -9.43 5.30 4.07
N SER A 57 -8.59 6.28 4.41
CA SER A 57 -8.08 7.30 3.47
C SER A 57 -9.18 8.06 2.70
N GLY A 58 -10.25 8.46 3.41
CA GLY A 58 -11.32 9.28 2.83
C GLY A 58 -12.46 8.50 2.14
N ARG A 59 -12.37 7.17 2.05
CA ARG A 59 -13.38 6.33 1.38
C ARG A 59 -13.62 5.01 2.12
N PHE A 60 -14.78 4.39 1.87
CA PHE A 60 -15.01 3.01 2.30
C PHE A 60 -14.39 2.04 1.29
N ASP A 61 -13.53 1.16 1.78
CA ASP A 61 -12.98 0.05 0.98
C ASP A 61 -13.37 -1.29 1.60
N VAL A 62 -13.32 -2.35 0.79
CA VAL A 62 -13.61 -3.72 1.26
C VAL A 62 -12.45 -4.18 2.14
N ASP A 63 -12.76 -4.60 3.37
CA ASP A 63 -11.76 -5.06 4.33
C ASP A 63 -11.20 -6.42 3.91
N GLN A 64 -9.88 -6.59 3.93
CA GLN A 64 -9.21 -7.79 3.42
C GLN A 64 -9.29 -8.92 4.45
N VAL A 65 -9.58 -10.15 4.02
CA VAL A 65 -9.55 -11.30 4.94
C VAL A 65 -8.10 -11.71 5.21
N ASN A 66 -7.26 -11.75 4.17
CA ASN A 66 -5.84 -12.04 4.32
C ASN A 66 -5.01 -10.75 4.33
N GLN A 67 -4.13 -10.61 5.32
CA GLN A 67 -3.16 -9.51 5.34
C GLN A 67 -2.22 -9.64 4.12
N GLY A 68 -2.20 -8.62 3.27
CA GLY A 68 -1.36 -8.59 2.08
C GLY A 68 -2.04 -9.02 0.77
N THR A 69 -3.33 -9.34 0.80
CA THR A 69 -4.13 -9.40 -0.43
C THR A 69 -4.30 -7.99 -0.99
N ASP A 70 -4.21 -7.83 -2.31
CA ASP A 70 -4.46 -6.53 -2.92
C ASP A 70 -5.96 -6.17 -2.88
N LYS A 71 -6.28 -4.86 -2.84
CA LYS A 71 -7.69 -4.41 -2.72
C LYS A 71 -8.58 -4.85 -3.88
N ASP A 72 -8.03 -4.97 -5.07
CA ASP A 72 -8.74 -5.48 -6.25
C ASP A 72 -9.13 -6.95 -6.08
N CYS A 73 -8.24 -7.78 -5.54
CA CYS A 73 -8.53 -9.18 -5.22
C CYS A 73 -9.55 -9.32 -4.08
N ALA A 74 -9.45 -8.50 -3.03
CA ALA A 74 -10.45 -8.48 -1.95
C ALA A 74 -11.84 -8.08 -2.47
N ARG A 75 -11.91 -7.08 -3.36
CA ARG A 75 -13.16 -6.65 -3.99
C ARG A 75 -13.73 -7.73 -4.92
N SER A 76 -12.89 -8.34 -5.76
CA SER A 76 -13.32 -9.44 -6.63
C SER A 76 -13.82 -10.64 -5.83
N ALA A 77 -13.19 -10.99 -4.71
CA ALA A 77 -13.66 -12.06 -3.84
C ALA A 77 -15.02 -11.70 -3.22
N ALA A 78 -15.19 -10.47 -2.74
CA ALA A 78 -16.45 -9.98 -2.20
C ALA A 78 -17.59 -10.01 -3.24
N ASP A 79 -17.33 -9.63 -4.49
CA ASP A 79 -18.31 -9.67 -5.59
C ASP A 79 -18.73 -11.11 -5.94
N LEU A 80 -17.86 -12.10 -5.68
CA LEU A 80 -18.14 -13.51 -5.93
C LEU A 80 -18.87 -14.22 -4.79
N MET A 81 -18.83 -13.70 -3.56
CA MET A 81 -19.45 -14.34 -2.39
C MET A 81 -20.97 -14.58 -2.51
N PRO A 82 -21.79 -13.69 -3.12
CA PRO A 82 -23.20 -13.97 -3.34
C PRO A 82 -23.44 -15.20 -4.21
N TYR A 83 -22.64 -15.39 -5.26
CA TYR A 83 -22.72 -16.55 -6.14
C TYR A 83 -22.25 -17.82 -5.44
N TRP A 84 -21.18 -17.71 -4.64
CA TRP A 84 -20.69 -18.81 -3.82
C TRP A 84 -21.77 -19.28 -2.83
N THR A 85 -22.45 -18.33 -2.16
CA THR A 85 -23.53 -18.63 -1.20
C THR A 85 -24.69 -19.36 -1.86
N ARG A 86 -25.09 -18.93 -3.07
CA ARG A 86 -26.13 -19.59 -3.86
C ARG A 86 -25.73 -21.01 -4.27
N LEU A 87 -24.54 -21.19 -4.84
CA LEU A 87 -24.01 -22.48 -5.26
C LEU A 87 -23.93 -23.48 -4.10
N HIS A 88 -23.38 -23.07 -2.96
CA HIS A 88 -23.25 -23.93 -1.77
C HIS A 88 -24.54 -24.07 -0.97
N GLY A 89 -25.55 -23.24 -1.27
CA GLY A 89 -26.93 -23.40 -0.82
C GLY A 89 -27.75 -24.40 -1.65
N GLY A 90 -27.14 -25.04 -2.66
CA GLY A 90 -27.77 -26.07 -3.49
C GLY A 90 -28.36 -25.55 -4.81
N GLU A 91 -28.21 -24.27 -5.13
CA GLU A 91 -28.64 -23.73 -6.43
C GLU A 91 -27.69 -24.20 -7.54
N SER A 92 -28.26 -24.62 -8.69
CA SER A 92 -27.46 -25.07 -9.82
C SER A 92 -26.75 -23.91 -10.52
N MET A 93 -25.61 -24.22 -11.16
CA MET A 93 -24.85 -23.23 -11.93
C MET A 93 -25.69 -22.64 -13.08
N GLU A 94 -26.52 -23.46 -13.70
CA GLU A 94 -27.41 -23.08 -14.80
C GLU A 94 -28.49 -22.10 -14.35
N ALA A 95 -29.05 -22.28 -13.14
CA ALA A 95 -30.03 -21.37 -12.57
C ALA A 95 -29.42 -19.98 -12.30
N ILE A 96 -28.20 -19.95 -11.75
CA ILE A 96 -27.45 -18.71 -11.50
C ILE A 96 -27.10 -18.00 -12.81
N LEU A 97 -26.64 -18.74 -13.82
CA LEU A 97 -26.36 -18.19 -15.15
C LEU A 97 -27.63 -17.65 -15.80
N ALA A 98 -28.74 -18.38 -15.75
CA ALA A 98 -30.02 -17.94 -16.31
C ALA A 98 -30.55 -16.67 -15.63
N ASP A 99 -30.41 -16.54 -14.30
CA ASP A 99 -30.73 -15.31 -13.58
C ASP A 99 -29.84 -14.13 -14.05
N HIS A 100 -28.55 -14.38 -14.23
CA HIS A 100 -27.62 -13.37 -14.72
C HIS A 100 -27.88 -12.99 -16.18
N GLU A 101 -28.31 -13.93 -17.03
CA GLU A 101 -28.66 -13.68 -18.43
C GLU A 101 -29.90 -12.79 -18.62
N ARG A 102 -30.80 -12.76 -17.63
CA ARG A 102 -31.95 -11.82 -17.61
C ARG A 102 -31.48 -10.38 -17.39
N LYS A 103 -30.33 -10.18 -16.76
CA LYS A 103 -29.67 -8.88 -16.68
C LYS A 103 -29.07 -8.64 -18.07
N ARG A 104 -29.27 -7.46 -18.66
CA ARG A 104 -28.77 -7.11 -20.01
C ARG A 104 -27.24 -6.94 -20.00
N VAL A 105 -26.51 -8.01 -19.71
CA VAL A 105 -25.04 -8.06 -19.63
C VAL A 105 -24.44 -8.53 -20.94
N GLY A 106 -23.21 -8.09 -21.22
CA GLY A 106 -22.48 -8.46 -22.44
C GLY A 106 -22.04 -9.93 -22.47
N VAL A 107 -21.79 -10.48 -23.67
CA VAL A 107 -21.38 -11.89 -23.85
C VAL A 107 -20.07 -12.21 -23.11
N ALA A 108 -19.10 -11.28 -23.12
CA ALA A 108 -17.83 -11.46 -22.42
C ALA A 108 -18.02 -11.61 -20.89
N GLU A 109 -18.94 -10.85 -20.31
CA GLU A 109 -19.27 -10.92 -18.88
C GLU A 109 -19.93 -12.24 -18.53
N LYS A 110 -20.83 -12.74 -19.37
CA LYS A 110 -21.45 -14.07 -19.23
C LYS A 110 -20.41 -15.19 -19.24
N SER A 111 -19.46 -15.14 -20.18
CA SER A 111 -18.36 -16.11 -20.24
C SER A 111 -17.50 -16.06 -18.98
N ARG A 112 -17.14 -14.85 -18.54
CA ARG A 112 -16.35 -14.66 -17.32
C ARG A 112 -17.08 -15.21 -16.09
N LEU A 113 -18.37 -14.97 -15.95
CA LEU A 113 -19.15 -15.50 -14.83
C LEU A 113 -19.18 -17.03 -14.85
N ARG A 114 -19.34 -17.67 -16.02
CA ARG A 114 -19.30 -19.12 -16.14
C ARG A 114 -17.99 -19.70 -15.60
N ASP A 115 -16.85 -19.15 -16.01
CA ASP A 115 -15.53 -19.60 -15.53
C ASP A 115 -15.35 -19.38 -14.02
N GLN A 116 -15.90 -18.26 -13.51
CA GLN A 116 -15.92 -17.97 -12.09
C GLN A 116 -16.77 -18.99 -11.31
N LEU A 117 -17.97 -19.35 -11.79
CA LEU A 117 -18.83 -20.34 -11.12
C LEU A 117 -18.18 -21.73 -11.05
N ILE A 118 -17.45 -22.13 -12.10
CA ILE A 118 -16.66 -23.38 -12.09
C ILE A 118 -15.61 -23.31 -10.98
N THR A 119 -14.93 -22.17 -10.83
CA THR A 119 -13.94 -21.96 -9.76
C THR A 119 -14.61 -22.02 -8.38
N LEU A 120 -15.76 -21.36 -8.21
CA LEU A 120 -16.50 -21.31 -6.94
C LEU A 120 -17.00 -22.67 -6.46
N LYS A 121 -17.36 -23.57 -7.37
CA LYS A 121 -17.76 -24.94 -7.06
C LYS A 121 -16.68 -25.71 -6.29
N ASN A 122 -15.41 -25.41 -6.55
CA ASN A 122 -14.28 -26.08 -5.90
C ASN A 122 -13.86 -25.44 -4.56
N VAL A 123 -14.41 -24.27 -4.23
CA VAL A 123 -14.06 -23.55 -2.99
C VAL A 123 -14.98 -24.01 -1.87
N GLN A 124 -14.46 -24.79 -0.94
CA GLN A 124 -15.20 -25.28 0.23
C GLN A 124 -14.81 -24.52 1.51
N GLY A 125 -15.68 -24.60 2.52
CA GLY A 125 -15.46 -24.07 3.87
C GLY A 125 -16.54 -23.06 4.29
N PRO A 126 -16.48 -22.54 5.54
CA PRO A 126 -17.34 -21.46 5.99
C PRO A 126 -17.11 -20.19 5.16
N PRO A 127 -18.08 -19.26 5.10
CA PRO A 127 -18.03 -18.10 4.19
C PRO A 127 -16.76 -17.25 4.29
N LEU A 128 -16.25 -17.00 5.51
CA LEU A 128 -15.02 -16.24 5.72
C LEU A 128 -13.80 -16.97 5.13
N GLN A 129 -13.72 -18.30 5.31
CA GLN A 129 -12.64 -19.12 4.76
C GLN A 129 -12.74 -19.21 3.24
N ALA A 130 -13.95 -19.35 2.68
CA ALA A 130 -14.19 -19.34 1.25
C ALA A 130 -13.73 -18.01 0.63
N ARG A 131 -14.07 -16.89 1.27
CA ARG A 131 -13.61 -15.56 0.86
C ARG A 131 -12.07 -15.46 0.87
N GLY A 132 -11.43 -15.89 1.96
CA GLY A 132 -9.97 -15.92 2.04
C GLY A 132 -9.30 -16.80 0.97
N ARG A 133 -9.93 -17.92 0.59
CA ARG A 133 -9.46 -18.76 -0.52
C ARG A 133 -9.60 -18.07 -1.88
N LEU A 134 -10.70 -17.37 -2.13
CA LEU A 134 -10.90 -16.58 -3.35
C LEU A 134 -9.89 -15.44 -3.49
N GLU A 135 -9.62 -14.74 -2.38
CA GLU A 135 -8.55 -13.75 -2.28
C GLU A 135 -7.19 -14.34 -2.66
N GLY A 136 -6.86 -15.52 -2.10
CA GLY A 136 -5.62 -16.25 -2.43
C GLY A 136 -5.53 -16.70 -3.89
N LEU A 137 -6.62 -17.22 -4.47
CA LEU A 137 -6.67 -17.62 -5.88
C LEU A 137 -6.43 -16.42 -6.82
N CYS A 138 -7.02 -15.27 -6.50
CA CYS A 138 -6.80 -14.05 -7.26
C CYS A 138 -5.34 -13.59 -7.20
N MET A 139 -4.73 -13.57 -6.01
CA MET A 139 -3.33 -13.19 -5.85
C MET A 139 -2.39 -14.15 -6.59
N ALA A 140 -2.63 -15.46 -6.53
CA ALA A 140 -1.86 -16.46 -7.27
C ALA A 140 -1.95 -16.25 -8.79
N GLU A 141 -3.13 -15.89 -9.31
CA GLU A 141 -3.32 -15.58 -10.73
C GLU A 141 -2.60 -14.29 -11.15
N LYS A 142 -2.59 -13.25 -10.29
CA LYS A 142 -1.81 -12.02 -10.54
C LYS A 142 -0.31 -12.32 -10.62
N GLN A 143 0.22 -13.11 -9.68
CA GLN A 143 1.61 -13.53 -9.67
C GLN A 143 1.97 -14.34 -10.92
N LYS A 144 1.11 -15.30 -11.31
CA LYS A 144 1.31 -16.10 -12.53
C LYS A 144 1.36 -15.25 -13.79
N LYS A 145 0.57 -14.16 -13.85
CA LYS A 145 0.54 -13.21 -14.97
C LYS A 145 1.64 -12.16 -14.91
N GLY A 146 2.47 -12.14 -13.88
CA GLY A 146 3.48 -11.10 -13.67
C GLY A 146 2.88 -9.71 -13.43
N VAL A 147 1.63 -9.65 -12.96
CA VAL A 147 1.00 -8.38 -12.59
C VAL A 147 1.55 -7.97 -11.21
N PRO A 148 2.20 -6.79 -11.09
CA PRO A 148 2.74 -6.35 -9.82
C PRO A 148 1.62 -6.13 -8.80
N THR A 149 1.90 -6.53 -7.57
CA THR A 149 0.99 -6.35 -6.42
C THR A 149 0.94 -4.88 -5.99
N GLU A 150 -0.11 -4.48 -5.28
CA GLU A 150 -0.26 -3.11 -4.76
C GLU A 150 0.92 -2.75 -3.83
N ARG A 151 1.43 -3.74 -3.08
CA ARG A 151 2.62 -3.59 -2.24
C ARG A 151 3.89 -3.32 -3.06
N GLU A 152 4.10 -4.06 -4.15
CA GLU A 152 5.25 -3.85 -5.04
C GLU A 152 5.17 -2.50 -5.76
N LEU A 153 3.97 -2.11 -6.19
CA LEU A 153 3.72 -0.79 -6.78
C LEU A 153 4.02 0.34 -5.79
N GLU A 154 3.59 0.20 -4.53
CA GLU A 154 3.87 1.20 -3.50
C GLU A 154 5.37 1.23 -3.15
N GLN A 155 6.04 0.09 -3.04
CA GLN A 155 7.49 0.04 -2.87
C GLN A 155 8.23 0.71 -4.03
N THR A 156 7.78 0.47 -5.27
CA THR A 156 8.34 1.09 -6.46
C THR A 156 8.12 2.60 -6.44
N ARG A 157 6.93 3.06 -6.01
CA ARG A 157 6.60 4.47 -5.85
C ARG A 157 7.47 5.14 -4.78
N VAL A 158 7.61 4.54 -3.60
CA VAL A 158 8.46 5.05 -2.52
C VAL A 158 9.93 5.09 -2.96
N ALA A 159 10.41 4.06 -3.66
CA ALA A 159 11.75 4.04 -4.23
C ALA A 159 11.95 5.12 -5.29
N ALA A 160 10.96 5.35 -6.15
CA ALA A 160 10.98 6.43 -7.14
C ALA A 160 11.00 7.81 -6.47
N GLN A 161 10.19 8.03 -5.44
CA GLN A 161 10.18 9.28 -4.67
C GLN A 161 11.52 9.52 -3.96
N SER A 162 12.13 8.47 -3.42
CA SER A 162 13.44 8.55 -2.77
C SER A 162 14.56 8.90 -3.76
N ARG A 163 14.47 8.46 -5.02
CA ARG A 163 15.43 8.82 -6.08
C ARG A 163 15.27 10.25 -6.59
N VAL A 164 14.08 10.83 -6.46
CA VAL A 164 13.79 12.21 -6.90
C VAL A 164 14.22 13.25 -5.85
N HIS A 165 14.56 12.83 -4.62
CA HIS A 165 15.21 13.71 -3.66
C HIS A 165 16.71 13.86 -3.97
N VAL A 166 17.03 14.53 -5.07
CA VAL A 166 18.31 15.23 -5.16
C VAL A 166 18.19 16.36 -4.14
N PRO A 167 18.95 16.36 -3.02
CA PRO A 167 18.90 17.49 -2.09
C PRO A 167 19.11 18.75 -2.90
N ALA A 168 18.26 19.76 -2.69
CA ALA A 168 18.37 21.04 -3.38
C ALA A 168 19.84 21.42 -3.39
N GLN A 169 20.46 21.43 -4.58
CA GLN A 169 21.90 21.60 -4.72
C GLN A 169 22.23 22.92 -4.04
N THR A 170 22.83 22.85 -2.85
CA THR A 170 23.19 24.05 -2.12
C THR A 170 24.20 24.81 -2.98
N PRO A 171 24.25 26.16 -2.89
CA PRO A 171 25.26 26.94 -3.61
C PRO A 171 26.68 26.38 -3.43
N ASP A 172 26.96 25.80 -2.26
CA ASP A 172 28.24 25.13 -1.95
C ASP A 172 28.50 23.88 -2.79
N TYR A 173 27.47 23.08 -3.12
CA TYR A 173 27.65 21.89 -3.97
C TYR A 173 28.14 22.27 -5.37
N HIS A 174 27.61 23.35 -5.95
CA HIS A 174 28.06 23.82 -7.26
C HIS A 174 29.49 24.36 -7.22
N ARG A 175 29.87 25.02 -6.13
CA ARG A 175 31.23 25.52 -5.91
C ARG A 175 32.22 24.38 -5.81
N GLU A 176 31.98 23.39 -4.95
CA GLU A 176 32.86 22.23 -4.80
C GLU A 176 32.99 21.42 -6.11
N ARG A 177 31.88 21.27 -6.85
CA ARG A 177 31.90 20.57 -8.13
C ARG A 177 32.76 21.31 -9.16
N ARG A 178 32.68 22.65 -9.20
CA ARG A 178 33.51 23.48 -10.07
C ARG A 178 34.98 23.41 -9.68
N GLU A 179 35.29 23.44 -8.38
CA GLU A 179 36.66 23.34 -7.88
C GLU A 179 37.29 21.98 -8.21
N ARG A 180 36.55 20.87 -8.05
CA ARG A 180 37.00 19.52 -8.46
C ARG A 180 37.27 19.44 -9.97
N PHE A 181 36.38 19.98 -10.79
CA PHE A 181 36.56 19.99 -12.24
C PHE A 181 37.82 20.78 -12.65
N LEU A 182 38.05 21.95 -12.05
CA LEU A 182 39.24 22.74 -12.31
C LEU A 182 40.51 22.02 -11.85
N TYR A 183 40.46 21.33 -10.72
CA TYR A 183 41.57 20.53 -10.22
C TYR A 183 41.92 19.37 -11.16
N GLU A 184 40.93 18.59 -11.61
CA GLU A 184 41.12 17.51 -12.58
C GLU A 184 41.73 18.02 -13.90
N GLN A 185 41.21 19.14 -14.41
CA GLN A 185 41.76 19.77 -15.61
C GLN A 185 43.21 20.23 -15.40
N SER A 186 43.56 20.71 -14.21
CA SER A 186 44.93 21.10 -13.89
C SER A 186 45.90 19.91 -13.86
N LEU A 187 45.47 18.77 -13.30
CA LEU A 187 46.23 17.52 -13.29
C LEU A 187 46.45 16.99 -14.71
N GLU A 188 45.43 17.07 -15.57
CA GLU A 188 45.57 16.65 -16.96
C GLU A 188 46.57 17.52 -17.74
N ARG A 189 46.55 18.84 -17.51
CA ARG A 189 47.55 19.76 -18.10
C ARG A 189 48.96 19.43 -17.62
N GLN A 190 49.14 19.12 -16.33
CA GLN A 190 50.44 18.73 -15.78
C GLN A 190 50.96 17.43 -16.40
N ARG A 191 50.10 16.41 -16.54
CA ARG A 191 50.46 15.14 -17.22
C ARG A 191 50.92 15.38 -18.65
N ARG A 192 50.13 16.12 -19.43
CA ARG A 192 50.49 16.46 -20.82
C ARG A 192 51.80 17.27 -20.92
N ALA A 193 52.09 18.13 -19.94
CA ALA A 193 53.35 18.86 -19.90
C ALA A 193 54.54 17.94 -19.60
N ALA A 194 54.38 17.02 -18.64
CA ALA A 194 55.39 16.02 -18.31
C ALA A 194 55.68 15.09 -19.50
N ASP A 195 54.64 14.62 -20.20
CA ASP A 195 54.78 13.76 -21.39
C ASP A 195 55.55 14.47 -22.50
N ARG A 196 55.25 15.75 -22.76
CA ARG A 196 56.00 16.57 -23.72
C ARG A 196 57.45 16.74 -23.32
N ALA A 197 57.72 17.01 -22.04
CA ALA A 197 59.09 17.16 -21.54
C ALA A 197 59.89 15.86 -21.68
N ALA A 198 59.27 14.71 -21.38
CA ALA A 198 59.86 13.39 -21.55
C ALA A 198 60.18 13.11 -23.04
N ALA A 199 59.26 13.45 -23.95
CA ALA A 199 59.46 13.29 -25.39
C ALA A 199 60.65 14.13 -25.90
N VAL A 200 60.76 15.39 -25.48
CA VAL A 200 61.89 16.27 -25.83
C VAL A 200 63.21 15.72 -25.29
N ALA A 201 63.23 15.24 -24.03
CA ALA A 201 64.42 14.64 -23.44
C ALA A 201 64.85 13.36 -24.18
N ALA A 202 63.90 12.52 -24.58
CA ALA A 202 64.16 11.32 -25.38
C ALA A 202 64.75 11.66 -26.76
N ALA A 203 64.19 12.66 -27.45
CA ALA A 203 64.70 13.14 -28.73
C ALA A 203 66.15 13.63 -28.61
N ARG A 204 66.48 14.43 -27.59
CA ARG A 204 67.85 14.89 -27.33
C ARG A 204 68.83 13.75 -27.07
N ARG A 205 68.41 12.71 -26.35
CA ARG A 205 69.25 11.51 -26.13
C ARG A 205 69.50 10.75 -27.43
N ALA A 206 68.48 10.63 -28.28
CA ALA A 206 68.63 9.99 -29.58
C ALA A 206 69.59 10.77 -30.50
N GLU A 207 69.48 12.10 -30.54
CA GLU A 207 70.41 12.96 -31.28
C GLU A 207 71.85 12.85 -30.76
N ALA A 208 72.05 12.78 -29.44
CA ALA A 208 73.36 12.61 -28.83
C ALA A 208 73.99 11.25 -29.13
N ALA A 209 73.19 10.17 -29.18
CA ALA A 209 73.66 8.83 -29.51
C ALA A 209 74.01 8.64 -31.00
N ALA A 210 73.50 9.51 -31.87
CA ALA A 210 73.77 9.48 -33.30
C ALA A 210 75.05 10.24 -33.71
N ARG A 211 75.68 10.96 -32.78
CA ARG A 211 76.95 11.67 -32.98
C ARG A 211 78.12 10.84 -32.49
#